data_AF-A0A7V7HHG0-F1
#
_entry.id   AF-A0A7V7HHG0-F1
#
_cell.length_a   1.000
_cell.length_b   1.000
_cell.length_c   1.000
_cell.angle_alpha   90.00
_cell.angle_beta   90.00
_cell.angle_gamma   90.00
#
_symmetry.space_group_name_H-M   'P 1'
#
loop_
_entity.id
_entity.type
_entity.pdbx_description
1 polymer ?
#
loop_
_entity_poly.entity_id
_entity_poly.type
_entity_poly.pdbx_seq_one_letter_code
_entity_poly.pdbx_strand_id
1 'polypeptide(L)'
;MSKLLKLYLFGRGTSVDEREQNTAFEIMANAGLLSVIICFGAIIYDLILNKELTSLGILALIILLTISSYTVIMMRIKNIYLRYANNKKLIVNSIISGFIFFVLYTLLTYLSGETITMRDLTGNSMGGAFFGLCMYGYSKYNNKKAENEDEES
;
A
#
# COMPACT_ATOMS: atom_id res chain seq x y z
N MET A 1 9.15 17.25 0.47
CA MET A 1 8.65 17.00 1.84
C MET A 1 7.72 18.14 2.23
N SER A 2 6.59 17.87 2.91
CA SER A 2 5.77 18.97 3.46
C SER A 2 6.56 19.70 4.54
N LYS A 3 6.44 21.04 4.61
CA LYS A 3 7.09 21.87 5.66
C LYS A 3 6.78 21.34 7.07
N LEU A 4 5.57 20.82 7.29
CA LEU A 4 5.12 20.26 8.55
C LEU A 4 5.90 19.01 8.97
N LEU A 5 6.15 18.08 8.04
CA LEU A 5 6.88 16.85 8.34
C LEU A 5 8.35 17.15 8.67
N LYS A 6 8.95 18.11 7.94
CA LYS A 6 10.34 18.55 8.22
C LYS A 6 10.44 19.19 9.60
N LEU A 7 9.47 20.04 9.95
CA LEU A 7 9.38 20.69 11.26
C LEU A 7 9.18 19.66 12.38
N TYR A 8 8.34 18.64 12.15
CA TYR A 8 8.07 17.57 13.10
C TYR A 8 9.30 16.70 13.39
N LEU A 9 10.02 16.31 12.34
CA LEU A 9 11.16 15.39 12.46
C LEU A 9 12.43 16.04 12.97
N PHE A 10 12.69 17.29 12.54
CA PHE A 10 13.99 17.92 12.76
C PHE A 10 13.91 19.21 13.57
N GLY A 11 12.71 19.73 13.84
CA GLY A 11 12.52 21.02 14.51
C GLY A 11 12.73 22.23 13.59
N ARG A 12 12.62 23.44 14.16
CA ARG A 12 12.79 24.70 13.43
C ARG A 12 14.22 25.20 13.59
N GLY A 13 14.89 25.54 12.48
CA GLY A 13 16.22 26.16 12.50
C GLY A 13 17.40 25.19 12.54
N THR A 14 17.18 23.90 12.37
CA THR A 14 18.21 22.86 12.32
C THR A 14 18.77 22.69 10.90
N SER A 15 20.09 22.75 10.76
CA SER A 15 20.79 22.30 9.56
C SER A 15 20.86 20.76 9.60
N VAL A 16 20.06 20.11 8.78
CA VAL A 16 19.97 18.64 8.72
C VAL A 16 20.90 18.14 7.61
N ASP A 17 21.79 17.23 7.95
CA ASP A 17 22.65 16.55 6.98
C ASP A 17 21.84 15.54 6.14
N GLU A 18 22.26 15.30 4.90
CA GLU A 18 21.59 14.37 3.98
C GLU A 18 21.55 12.94 4.53
N ARG A 19 22.58 12.54 5.29
CA ARG A 19 22.65 11.25 5.98
C ARG A 19 21.60 11.11 7.09
N GLU A 20 21.44 12.15 7.91
CA GLU A 20 20.41 12.17 8.97
C GLU A 20 19.00 12.14 8.35
N GLN A 21 18.82 12.88 7.26
CA GLN A 21 17.56 12.88 6.53
C GLN A 21 17.21 11.50 5.98
N ASN A 22 18.18 10.80 5.38
CA ASN A 22 18.01 9.43 4.87
C ASN A 22 17.70 8.42 5.98
N THR A 23 18.39 8.52 7.13
CA THR A 23 18.14 7.64 8.28
C THR A 23 16.73 7.85 8.84
N ALA A 24 16.29 9.10 8.98
CA ALA A 24 14.92 9.40 9.43
C ALA A 24 13.86 8.86 8.46
N PHE A 25 14.12 8.88 7.14
CA PHE A 25 13.23 8.28 6.15
C PHE A 25 13.13 6.78 6.28
N GLU A 26 14.25 6.09 6.49
CA GLU A 26 14.27 4.64 6.67
C GLU A 26 13.48 4.25 7.94
N ILE A 27 13.68 4.97 9.04
CA ILE A 27 12.92 4.75 10.29
C ILE A 27 11.42 4.95 10.06
N MET A 28 11.00 6.02 9.38
CA MET A 28 9.59 6.24 9.07
C MET A 28 8.99 5.17 8.16
N ALA A 29 9.75 4.71 7.15
CA ALA A 29 9.31 3.62 6.27
C ALA A 29 9.13 2.32 7.06
N ASN A 30 10.06 2.00 7.95
CA ASN A 30 9.97 0.83 8.82
C ASN A 30 8.82 0.92 9.83
N ALA A 31 8.57 2.11 10.39
CA ALA A 31 7.41 2.36 11.26
C ALA A 31 6.09 2.20 10.49
N GLY A 32 6.04 2.67 9.23
CA GLY A 32 4.91 2.45 8.33
C GLY A 32 4.66 0.96 8.10
N LEU A 33 5.70 0.18 7.81
CA LEU A 33 5.60 -1.27 7.65
C LEU A 33 5.11 -1.95 8.94
N LEU A 34 5.64 -1.56 10.09
CA LEU A 34 5.21 -2.07 11.39
C LEU A 34 3.72 -1.78 11.64
N SER A 35 3.23 -0.60 11.29
CA SER A 35 1.82 -0.24 11.43
C SER A 35 0.92 -1.15 10.59
N VAL A 36 1.34 -1.49 9.36
CA VAL A 36 0.61 -2.43 8.50
C VAL A 36 0.55 -3.81 9.13
N ILE A 37 1.66 -4.30 9.68
CA ILE A 37 1.73 -5.60 10.37
C ILE A 37 0.78 -5.63 11.57
N ILE A 38 0.77 -4.57 12.38
CA ILE A 38 -0.12 -4.47 13.54
C ILE A 38 -1.59 -4.48 13.12
N CYS A 39 -1.96 -3.73 12.07
CA CYS A 39 -3.32 -3.73 11.56
C CYS A 39 -3.76 -5.12 11.06
N PHE A 40 -2.88 -5.82 10.34
CA PHE A 40 -3.14 -7.21 9.95
C PHE A 40 -3.30 -8.14 11.15
N GLY A 41 -2.42 -8.01 12.14
CA GLY A 41 -2.51 -8.76 13.39
C GLY A 41 -3.84 -8.53 14.11
N ALA A 42 -4.32 -7.29 14.15
CA ALA A 42 -5.61 -6.94 14.73
C ALA A 42 -6.77 -7.60 13.97
N ILE A 43 -6.78 -7.59 12.64
CA ILE A 43 -7.80 -8.24 11.82
C ILE A 43 -7.84 -9.74 12.08
N ILE A 44 -6.68 -10.41 12.06
CA ILE A 44 -6.58 -11.85 12.29
C ILE A 44 -7.00 -12.20 13.72
N TYR A 45 -6.55 -11.44 14.71
CA TYR A 45 -6.91 -11.64 16.11
C TYR A 45 -8.43 -11.54 16.32
N ASP A 46 -9.04 -10.50 15.75
CA ASP A 46 -10.48 -10.26 15.81
C ASP A 46 -11.26 -11.45 15.21
N LEU A 47 -10.83 -11.93 14.04
CA LEU A 47 -11.42 -13.10 13.38
C LEU A 47 -11.24 -14.41 14.14
N ILE A 48 -10.10 -14.62 14.82
CA ILE A 48 -9.87 -15.84 15.61
C ILE A 48 -10.84 -15.90 16.79
N LEU A 49 -11.00 -14.78 17.51
CA LEU A 49 -11.81 -14.70 18.71
C LEU A 49 -13.31 -14.60 18.42
N ASN A 50 -13.69 -13.68 17.53
CA ASN A 50 -15.09 -13.32 17.31
C ASN A 50 -15.71 -14.05 16.11
N LYS A 51 -14.91 -14.76 15.30
CA LYS A 51 -15.29 -15.42 14.02
C LYS A 51 -15.73 -14.48 12.90
N GLU A 52 -15.94 -13.22 13.22
CA GLU A 52 -16.22 -12.11 12.32
C GLU A 52 -15.41 -10.86 12.75
N LEU A 53 -15.22 -9.92 11.83
CA LEU A 53 -14.60 -8.63 12.13
C LEU A 53 -15.54 -7.75 12.94
N THR A 54 -15.08 -7.30 14.10
CA THR A 54 -15.73 -6.31 14.94
C THR A 54 -15.21 -4.91 14.61
N SER A 55 -15.63 -3.91 15.38
CA SER A 55 -15.16 -2.52 15.22
C SER A 55 -13.64 -2.38 15.25
N LEU A 56 -12.92 -3.25 15.99
CA LEU A 56 -11.46 -3.24 16.03
C LEU A 56 -10.85 -3.58 14.67
N GLY A 57 -11.28 -4.70 14.08
CA GLY A 57 -10.81 -5.14 12.79
C GLY A 57 -11.24 -4.22 11.65
N ILE A 58 -12.46 -3.67 11.71
CA ILE A 58 -12.93 -2.66 10.76
C ILE A 58 -12.07 -1.39 10.83
N LEU A 59 -11.74 -0.91 12.04
CA LEU A 59 -10.85 0.23 12.20
C LEU A 59 -9.46 -0.05 11.59
N ALA A 60 -8.92 -1.25 11.79
CA ALA A 60 -7.67 -1.66 11.18
C ALA A 60 -7.75 -1.65 9.63
N LEU A 61 -8.84 -2.12 9.03
CA LEU A 61 -9.05 -2.03 7.58
C LEU A 61 -9.11 -0.58 7.08
N ILE A 62 -9.78 0.32 7.81
CA ILE A 62 -9.84 1.75 7.46
C ILE A 62 -8.44 2.38 7.49
N ILE A 63 -7.62 2.06 8.50
CA ILE A 63 -6.23 2.54 8.61
C ILE A 63 -5.41 2.06 7.41
N LEU A 64 -5.50 0.77 7.08
CA LEU A 64 -4.81 0.19 5.91
C LEU A 64 -5.23 0.85 4.60
N LEU A 65 -6.53 1.13 4.43
CA LEU A 65 -7.05 1.82 3.25
C LEU A 65 -6.50 3.25 3.14
N THR A 66 -6.46 3.96 4.26
CA THR A 66 -5.99 5.35 4.33
C THR A 66 -4.51 5.43 3.97
N ILE A 67 -3.66 4.56 4.55
CA ILE A 67 -2.23 4.49 4.25
C ILE A 67 -2.01 4.19 2.76
N SER A 68 -2.74 3.19 2.23
CA SER A 68 -2.57 2.76 0.85
C SER A 68 -3.04 3.83 -0.15
N SER A 69 -4.17 4.47 0.11
CA SER A 69 -4.70 5.58 -0.71
C SER A 69 -3.77 6.78 -0.68
N TYR A 70 -3.24 7.16 0.49
CA TYR A 70 -2.26 8.24 0.60
C TYR A 70 -1.00 7.96 -0.21
N THR A 71 -0.52 6.72 -0.18
CA THR A 71 0.65 6.29 -0.97
C THR A 71 0.40 6.49 -2.47
N VAL A 72 -0.74 6.04 -2.98
CA VAL A 72 -1.13 6.24 -4.40
C VAL A 72 -1.25 7.71 -4.78
N ILE A 73 -1.92 8.51 -3.95
CA ILE A 73 -2.09 9.95 -4.19
C ILE A 73 -0.72 10.64 -4.24
N MET A 74 0.17 10.32 -3.31
CA MET A 74 1.51 10.92 -3.26
C MET A 74 2.37 10.49 -4.44
N MET A 75 2.30 9.23 -4.88
CA MET A 75 2.98 8.77 -6.09
C MET A 75 2.51 9.55 -7.32
N ARG A 76 1.19 9.79 -7.44
CA ARG A 76 0.61 10.58 -8.53
C ARG A 76 1.02 12.04 -8.47
N ILE A 77 0.89 12.71 -7.32
CA ILE A 77 1.27 14.13 -7.15
C ILE A 77 2.76 14.34 -7.44
N LYS A 78 3.60 13.40 -7.03
CA LYS A 78 5.05 13.51 -7.22
C LYS A 78 5.49 13.13 -8.62
N ASN A 79 4.56 12.80 -9.53
CA ASN A 79 4.87 12.27 -10.85
C ASN A 79 5.94 11.18 -10.75
N ILE A 80 5.85 10.35 -9.70
CA ILE A 80 6.67 9.16 -9.55
C ILE A 80 6.03 8.14 -10.49
N TYR A 81 6.19 8.43 -11.78
CA TYR A 81 6.08 7.44 -12.82
C TYR A 81 7.25 6.51 -12.55
N LEU A 82 6.94 5.34 -12.02
CA LEU A 82 7.91 4.28 -11.88
C LEU A 82 8.28 3.86 -13.29
N ARG A 83 9.19 4.60 -13.94
CA ARG A 83 9.85 4.15 -15.17
C ARG A 83 10.40 2.78 -14.83
N TYR A 84 9.82 1.78 -15.47
CA TYR A 84 9.93 0.37 -15.12
C TYR A 84 11.25 -0.24 -15.63
N ALA A 85 12.35 0.48 -15.49
CA ALA A 85 13.67 0.01 -15.89
C ALA A 85 14.15 -1.20 -15.05
N ASN A 86 13.37 -1.66 -14.05
CA ASN A 86 13.76 -2.75 -13.16
C ASN A 86 12.57 -3.62 -12.73
N ASN A 87 12.60 -4.91 -13.07
CA ASN A 87 11.57 -5.92 -12.74
C ASN A 87 11.18 -5.93 -11.25
N LYS A 88 12.12 -5.65 -10.35
CA LYS A 88 11.87 -5.63 -8.90
C LYS A 88 10.82 -4.57 -8.50
N LYS A 89 10.84 -3.39 -9.12
CA LYS A 89 9.87 -2.33 -8.84
C LYS A 89 8.48 -2.66 -9.39
N LEU A 90 8.42 -3.37 -10.52
CA LEU A 90 7.17 -3.83 -11.14
C LEU A 90 6.43 -4.80 -10.21
N ILE A 91 7.15 -5.77 -9.63
CA ILE A 91 6.60 -6.72 -8.65
C ILE A 91 6.04 -5.99 -7.42
N VAL A 92 6.77 -5.03 -6.87
CA VAL A 92 6.33 -4.28 -5.68
C VAL A 92 5.03 -3.51 -5.95
N ASN A 93 4.93 -2.84 -7.10
CA ASN A 93 3.70 -2.13 -7.47
C ASN A 93 2.51 -3.06 -7.64
N SER A 94 2.73 -4.23 -8.24
CA SER A 94 1.72 -5.27 -8.37
C SER A 94 1.22 -5.76 -7.02
N ILE A 95 2.14 -6.00 -6.07
CA ILE A 95 1.79 -6.38 -4.69
C ILE A 95 0.96 -5.27 -4.02
N ILE A 96 1.38 -4.01 -4.14
CA ILE A 96 0.65 -2.87 -3.56
C ILE A 96 -0.76 -2.76 -4.17
N SER A 97 -0.89 -2.93 -5.49
CA SER A 97 -2.18 -2.87 -6.17
C SER A 97 -3.13 -3.99 -5.75
N GLY A 98 -2.60 -5.22 -5.58
CA GLY A 98 -3.36 -6.35 -5.06
C GLY A 98 -3.76 -6.15 -3.59
N PHE A 99 -2.87 -5.55 -2.80
CA PHE A 99 -3.16 -5.22 -1.41
C PHE A 99 -4.27 -4.16 -1.29
N ILE A 100 -4.23 -3.11 -2.11
CA ILE A 100 -5.30 -2.11 -2.18
C ILE A 100 -6.64 -2.75 -2.56
N PHE A 101 -6.63 -3.63 -3.56
CA PHE A 101 -7.82 -4.38 -3.96
C PHE A 101 -8.38 -5.18 -2.78
N PHE A 102 -7.55 -5.94 -2.09
CA PHE A 102 -7.96 -6.71 -0.91
C PHE A 102 -8.62 -5.83 0.15
N VAL A 103 -7.99 -4.72 0.55
CA VAL A 103 -8.52 -3.84 1.59
C VAL A 103 -9.84 -3.21 1.16
N LEU A 104 -9.91 -2.72 -0.09
CA LEU A 104 -11.12 -2.10 -0.65
C LEU A 104 -12.30 -3.07 -0.67
N TYR A 105 -12.12 -4.26 -1.24
CA TYR A 105 -13.20 -5.24 -1.37
C TYR A 105 -13.64 -5.78 -0.01
N THR A 106 -12.70 -5.98 0.91
CA THR A 106 -13.02 -6.39 2.28
C THR A 106 -13.83 -5.32 2.99
N LEU A 107 -13.48 -4.04 2.85
CA LEU A 107 -14.26 -2.95 3.42
C LEU A 107 -15.64 -2.81 2.76
N LEU A 108 -15.72 -3.07 1.44
CA LEU A 108 -16.98 -3.01 0.69
C LEU A 108 -17.99 -4.02 1.23
N THR A 109 -17.58 -5.25 1.54
CA THR A 109 -18.42 -6.27 2.18
C THR A 109 -19.08 -5.72 3.45
N TYR A 110 -18.31 -5.07 4.32
CA TYR A 110 -18.85 -4.43 5.53
C TYR A 110 -19.80 -3.27 5.22
N LEU A 111 -19.45 -2.42 4.25
CA LEU A 111 -20.31 -1.28 3.84
C LEU A 111 -21.63 -1.74 3.18
N SER A 112 -21.67 -2.95 2.62
CA SER A 112 -22.88 -3.59 2.12
C SER A 112 -23.80 -4.13 3.23
N GLY A 113 -23.38 -4.01 4.50
CA GLY A 113 -24.15 -4.49 5.65
C GLY A 113 -23.91 -5.96 5.99
N GLU A 114 -22.96 -6.62 5.31
CA GLU A 114 -22.59 -8.01 5.59
C GLU A 114 -21.49 -8.07 6.65
N THR A 115 -21.50 -9.12 7.47
CA THR A 115 -20.40 -9.38 8.38
C THR A 115 -19.23 -9.99 7.62
N ILE A 116 -18.01 -9.58 7.96
CA ILE A 116 -16.82 -10.11 7.29
C ILE A 116 -16.29 -11.28 8.12
N THR A 117 -16.25 -12.46 7.51
CA THR A 117 -15.76 -13.69 8.12
C THR A 117 -14.36 -14.07 7.60
N MET A 118 -13.78 -15.14 8.16
CA MET A 118 -12.54 -15.72 7.62
C MET A 118 -12.66 -16.16 6.16
N ARG A 119 -13.86 -16.57 5.72
CA ARG A 119 -14.10 -16.95 4.32
C ARG A 119 -13.95 -15.76 3.39
N ASP A 120 -14.55 -14.63 3.77
CA ASP A 120 -14.51 -13.40 2.98
C ASP A 120 -13.09 -12.85 2.93
N LEU A 121 -12.38 -12.86 4.06
CA LEU A 121 -10.97 -12.48 4.11
C LEU A 121 -10.12 -13.34 3.16
N THR A 122 -10.35 -14.66 3.15
CA THR A 122 -9.63 -15.61 2.28
C THR A 122 -9.95 -15.35 0.80
N GLY A 123 -11.23 -15.21 0.47
CA GLY A 123 -11.70 -14.93 -0.88
C GLY A 123 -11.15 -13.60 -1.42
N ASN A 124 -11.23 -12.54 -0.62
CA ASN A 124 -10.70 -11.23 -0.97
C ASN A 124 -9.16 -11.21 -1.05
N SER A 125 -8.48 -12.02 -0.23
CA SER A 125 -7.01 -12.19 -0.33
C SER A 125 -6.61 -12.86 -1.64
N MET A 126 -7.32 -13.92 -2.03
CA MET A 126 -7.11 -14.58 -3.33
C MET A 126 -7.43 -13.63 -4.50
N GLY A 127 -8.52 -12.87 -4.41
CA GLY A 127 -8.89 -11.86 -5.39
C GLY A 127 -7.82 -10.76 -5.52
N GLY A 128 -7.30 -10.27 -4.39
CA GLY A 128 -6.20 -9.30 -4.38
C GLY A 128 -4.92 -9.84 -5.00
N ALA A 129 -4.54 -11.08 -4.70
CA ALA A 129 -3.38 -11.72 -5.31
C ALA A 129 -3.54 -11.85 -6.83
N PHE A 130 -4.71 -12.31 -7.29
CA PHE A 130 -5.03 -12.41 -8.71
C PHE A 130 -5.00 -11.04 -9.41
N PHE A 131 -5.62 -10.02 -8.81
CA PHE A 131 -5.61 -8.66 -9.32
C PHE A 131 -4.17 -8.11 -9.44
N GLY A 132 -3.33 -8.33 -8.44
CA GLY A 132 -1.92 -7.95 -8.48
C GLY A 132 -1.15 -8.61 -9.64
N LEU A 133 -1.41 -9.89 -9.91
CA LEU A 133 -0.83 -10.60 -11.07
C LEU A 133 -1.31 -10.02 -12.40
N CYS A 134 -2.59 -9.66 -12.52
CA CYS A 134 -3.11 -8.97 -13.71
C CYS A 134 -2.41 -7.62 -13.93
N MET A 135 -2.26 -6.83 -12.86
CA MET A 135 -1.56 -5.54 -12.91
C MET A 135 -0.08 -5.70 -13.27
N TYR A 136 0.57 -6.78 -12.81
CA TYR A 136 1.92 -7.15 -13.23
C TYR A 136 1.99 -7.40 -14.74
N GLY A 137 1.11 -8.25 -15.26
CA GLY A 137 1.05 -8.58 -16.69
C GLY A 137 0.79 -7.35 -17.56
N TYR A 138 -0.20 -6.53 -17.17
CA TYR A 138 -0.54 -5.29 -17.85
C TYR A 138 0.62 -4.30 -17.88
N SER A 139 1.26 -4.08 -16.72
CA SER A 139 2.39 -3.16 -16.61
C SER A 139 3.59 -3.65 -17.44
N LYS A 140 3.88 -4.96 -17.42
CA LYS A 140 4.94 -5.56 -18.21
C LYS A 140 4.69 -5.41 -19.72
N TYR A 141 3.46 -5.62 -20.17
CA TYR A 141 3.08 -5.44 -21.57
C TYR A 141 3.29 -3.99 -22.04
N ASN A 142 2.81 -3.01 -21.25
CA ASN A 142 2.96 -1.61 -21.60
C ASN A 142 4.41 -1.14 -21.63
N ASN A 143 5.27 -1.66 -20.76
CA ASN A 143 6.71 -1.33 -20.81
C ASN A 143 7.37 -1.84 -22.08
N LYS A 144 7.10 -3.09 -22.45
CA LYS A 144 7.65 -3.65 -23.68
C LYS A 144 7.19 -2.86 -24.90
N LYS A 145 5.93 -2.40 -24.89
CA LYS A 145 5.40 -1.55 -25.96
C LYS A 145 6.11 -0.19 -26.02
N ALA A 146 6.35 0.45 -24.88
CA ALA A 146 7.06 1.73 -24.81
C ALA A 146 8.54 1.61 -25.23
N GLU A 147 9.23 0.53 -24.85
CA GLU A 147 10.61 0.24 -25.30
C GLU A 147 10.68 0.11 -26.82
N ASN A 148 9.73 -0.59 -27.44
CA ASN A 148 9.67 -0.75 -28.90
C ASN A 148 9.36 0.58 -29.63
N GLU A 149 8.52 1.44 -29.05
CA GLU A 149 8.19 2.76 -29.63
C GLU A 149 9.37 3.74 -29.54
N ASP A 150 10.21 3.64 -28.50
CA ASP A 150 11.44 4.42 -28.35
C ASP A 150 12.57 3.95 -29.30
N GLU A 151 12.57 2.68 -29.73
CA GLU A 151 13.55 2.13 -30.70
C GLU A 151 13.22 2.45 -32.16
N GLU A 152 11.96 2.80 -32.47
CA GLU A 152 11.50 3.15 -33.83
C GLU A 152 11.53 4.67 -34.13
N SER A 153 11.99 5.51 -33.18
CA SER A 153 12.09 6.99 -33.30
C SER A 153 13.54 7.46 -33.53
#